data_AF-A0A318JWQ1-F1
#
_entry.id   AF-A0A318JWQ1-F1
#
_cell.length_a   1.000
_cell.length_b   1.000
_cell.length_c   1.000
_cell.angle_alpha   90.00
_cell.angle_beta   90.00
_cell.angle_gamma   90.00
#
_symmetry.space_group_name_H-M   'P 1'
#
loop_
_entity.id
_entity.type
_entity.pdbx_description
1 polymer ?
#
loop_
_entity_poly.entity_id
_entity_poly.type
_entity_poly.pdbx_seq_one_letter_code
_entity_poly.pdbx_strand_id
1 'polypeptide(L)'
;METGRVNNEQIPGTTETAAAAIPPPGPCRRTPFDLAPLTIVLPCAAAGTAAATTAIALDAPLWGTASAGVAACVLGAARVRKTNIWRILGMRTALWWRNRRENARPAHTEPFDVPIPETSGDRCGMRWDGSHLITMLALDRAAVTPTLLDTADIHSSSVVSLADVARCLDQFDIRLSAVDVLALGVRTQGPHNVADLYQKLLGPLPAAASRTLWLVLRFDPLDNAGAIGNRGGGQEGMIRAALVATRRVASRLTTRGVRVSVLTAVELAAAEAATLHDTEVTQWSENWRALRNNSIELTGYAIPPARLDSGVLTSVWALPGKSVLTRLRLTPKPESNTPGRRGTAVALTALVRRDVTGGPDTESDSAVATLGLLPLPGNQRRLLLDGGHLPLSAALSGPAAAMARFTVPVGGCGQVIGATESGSGVAVPLFGPSVRRVEIVGSLGLTQLMVLRSVAVGAKVIVHSARPSAWEHLVDEVGAPAALSVSSAGGSHHAASATMIVYDGVTSAGQVSDATAVYVRGPEEAAGPDADVVLIESADAPGQLVLRTAGEDLTVRLVSLPEEFEYLGATATEAEALAPTA
;
A
#
# COMPACT_ATOMS: atom_id res chain seq x y z
N MET A 1 -70.15 9.44 20.14
CA MET A 1 -69.55 9.71 21.47
C MET A 1 -68.55 8.61 21.73
N GLU A 2 -67.38 8.98 22.25
CA GLU A 2 -66.24 8.10 22.64
C GLU A 2 -65.30 7.59 21.52
N THR A 3 -64.29 8.43 21.33
CA THR A 3 -62.91 8.21 20.95
C THR A 3 -62.30 6.87 21.43
N GLY A 4 -61.94 5.99 20.48
CA GLY A 4 -61.04 4.87 20.70
C GLY A 4 -59.60 5.24 20.36
N ARG A 5 -58.73 5.26 21.38
CA ARG A 5 -57.26 5.38 21.26
C ARG A 5 -56.70 4.25 20.40
N VAL A 6 -55.98 4.60 19.33
CA VAL A 6 -55.06 3.70 18.64
C VAL A 6 -53.67 3.97 19.23
N ASN A 7 -53.10 2.94 19.85
CA ASN A 7 -51.75 2.96 20.39
C ASN A 7 -50.74 3.15 19.26
N ASN A 8 -49.89 4.15 19.41
CA ASN A 8 -48.76 4.42 18.53
C ASN A 8 -47.65 3.43 18.89
N GLU A 9 -47.53 2.32 18.16
CA GLU A 9 -46.35 1.46 18.21
C GLU A 9 -45.17 2.20 17.59
N GLN A 10 -44.27 2.60 18.48
CA GLN A 10 -42.99 3.22 18.19
C GLN A 10 -42.11 2.20 17.46
N ILE A 11 -41.93 2.42 16.16
CA ILE A 11 -40.87 1.78 15.35
C ILE A 11 -39.53 2.19 15.98
N PRO A 12 -38.67 1.27 16.45
CA PRO A 12 -37.35 1.63 16.95
C PRO A 12 -36.43 1.92 15.76
N GLY A 13 -36.52 3.14 15.24
CA GLY A 13 -35.50 3.72 14.38
C GLY A 13 -34.34 4.27 15.23
N THR A 14 -33.12 4.11 14.71
CA THR A 14 -31.94 4.95 15.02
C THR A 14 -31.36 4.85 16.43
N THR A 15 -30.66 3.77 16.75
CA THR A 15 -29.65 3.75 17.82
C THR A 15 -28.28 3.18 17.42
N GLU A 16 -28.12 2.56 16.23
CA GLU A 16 -26.81 2.01 15.82
C GLU A 16 -25.79 3.08 15.36
N THR A 17 -26.22 4.25 14.89
CA THR A 17 -25.29 5.27 14.36
C THR A 17 -24.47 5.97 15.46
N ALA A 18 -24.93 5.94 16.72
CA ALA A 18 -24.24 6.61 17.84
C ALA A 18 -23.14 5.75 18.49
N ALA A 19 -23.12 4.44 18.27
CA ALA A 19 -22.20 3.51 18.94
C ALA A 19 -20.82 3.36 18.27
N ALA A 20 -20.60 3.97 17.09
CA ALA A 20 -19.42 3.78 16.25
C ALA A 20 -18.46 4.98 16.19
N ALA A 21 -18.60 5.97 17.07
CA ALA A 21 -17.69 7.10 17.10
C ALA A 21 -16.35 6.70 17.74
N ILE A 22 -15.23 7.07 17.10
CA ILE A 22 -13.95 7.06 17.82
C ILE A 22 -14.01 8.18 18.85
N PRO A 23 -13.82 7.87 20.14
CA PRO A 23 -13.77 8.92 21.13
C PRO A 23 -12.65 9.89 20.73
N PRO A 24 -12.88 11.22 20.83
CA PRO A 24 -11.81 12.18 20.67
C PRO A 24 -10.66 11.73 21.58
N PRO A 25 -9.38 11.92 21.16
CA PRO A 25 -8.24 11.44 21.92
C PRO A 25 -8.43 11.83 23.38
N GLY A 26 -8.67 10.83 24.23
CA GLY A 26 -9.03 11.07 25.62
C GLY A 26 -7.98 11.96 26.26
N PRO A 27 -8.33 12.81 27.25
CA PRO A 27 -7.36 13.67 27.89
C PRO A 27 -6.23 12.79 28.40
N CYS A 28 -5.04 12.89 27.79
CA CYS A 28 -3.84 12.28 28.32
C CYS A 28 -3.74 12.80 29.75
N ARG A 29 -3.93 11.92 30.75
CA ARG A 29 -3.46 12.22 32.10
C ARG A 29 -1.96 12.40 31.96
N ARG A 30 -1.53 13.66 31.77
CA ARG A 30 -0.13 14.03 31.66
C ARG A 30 0.46 13.77 33.03
N THR A 31 1.15 12.65 33.17
CA THR A 31 2.00 12.44 34.32
C THR A 31 3.13 13.48 34.27
N PRO A 32 3.76 13.85 35.40
CA PRO A 32 4.94 14.72 35.36
C PRO A 32 6.05 14.16 34.44
N PHE A 33 6.08 12.84 34.24
CA PHE A 33 6.94 12.14 33.28
C PHE A 33 6.58 12.35 31.81
N ASP A 34 5.36 12.77 31.48
CA ASP A 34 4.98 13.18 30.11
C ASP A 34 5.42 14.61 29.78
N LEU A 35 5.52 15.46 30.82
CA LEU A 35 6.01 16.84 30.69
C LEU A 35 7.54 16.88 30.57
N ALA A 36 8.22 15.96 31.25
CA ALA A 36 9.67 15.76 31.22
C ALA A 36 9.98 14.25 31.13
N PRO A 37 10.01 13.65 29.92
CA PRO A 37 10.33 12.24 29.76
C PRO A 37 11.73 11.95 30.31
N LEU A 38 11.89 10.79 30.94
CA LEU A 38 13.17 10.34 31.54
C LEU A 38 14.32 10.36 30.52
N THR A 39 14.01 10.13 29.25
CA THR A 39 14.96 10.22 28.12
C THR A 39 15.52 11.63 27.90
N ILE A 40 14.91 12.67 28.49
CA ILE A 40 15.39 14.05 28.49
C ILE A 40 16.05 14.38 29.83
N VAL A 41 15.42 13.99 30.94
CA VAL A 41 15.91 14.34 32.29
C VAL A 41 17.27 13.69 32.59
N LEU A 42 17.44 12.41 32.25
CA LEU A 42 18.69 11.68 32.48
C LEU A 42 19.90 12.30 31.75
N PRO A 43 19.87 12.55 30.43
CA PRO A 43 21.00 13.17 29.74
C PRO A 43 21.18 14.64 30.13
N CYS A 44 20.13 15.41 30.42
CA CYS A 44 20.28 16.77 30.94
C CYS A 44 20.98 16.78 32.30
N ALA A 45 20.60 15.88 33.22
CA ALA A 45 21.26 15.73 34.50
C ALA A 45 22.72 15.28 34.33
N ALA A 46 22.98 14.31 33.46
CA ALA A 46 24.34 13.83 33.17
C ALA A 46 25.23 14.93 32.57
N ALA A 47 24.72 15.73 31.62
CA ALA A 47 25.43 16.85 31.02
C ALA A 47 25.69 17.97 32.04
N GLY A 48 24.71 18.27 32.90
CA GLY A 48 24.86 19.22 34.00
C GLY A 48 25.93 18.77 34.99
N THR A 49 25.95 17.49 35.38
CA THR A 49 26.99 16.94 36.25
C THR A 49 28.36 16.96 35.59
N ALA A 50 28.46 16.62 34.30
CA ALA A 50 29.71 16.66 33.56
C ALA A 50 30.27 18.09 33.48
N ALA A 51 29.44 19.07 33.10
CA ALA A 51 29.83 20.48 33.05
C ALA A 51 30.29 21.01 34.42
N ALA A 52 29.59 20.64 35.50
CA ALA A 52 29.98 20.99 36.86
C ALA A 52 31.33 20.36 37.24
N THR A 53 31.54 19.06 36.95
CA THR A 53 32.82 18.38 37.23
C THR A 53 33.99 18.95 36.43
N THR A 54 33.77 19.33 35.16
CA THR A 54 34.79 19.96 34.32
C THR A 54 35.13 21.36 34.83
N ALA A 55 34.14 22.13 35.31
CA ALA A 55 34.38 23.44 35.92
C ALA A 55 35.16 23.33 37.24
N ILE A 56 34.88 22.31 38.07
CA ILE A 56 35.65 22.02 39.28
C ILE A 56 37.10 21.64 38.92
N ALA A 57 37.30 20.82 37.89
CA ALA A 57 38.64 20.42 37.44
C ALA A 57 39.47 21.59 36.85
N LEU A 58 38.83 22.71 36.51
CA LEU A 58 39.45 23.93 35.99
C LEU A 58 39.57 25.05 37.06
N ASP A 59 39.40 24.71 38.35
CA ASP A 59 39.43 25.65 39.49
C ASP A 59 38.44 26.83 39.37
N ALA A 60 37.28 26.61 38.76
CA ALA A 60 36.24 27.62 38.69
C ALA A 60 35.64 27.90 40.09
N PRO A 61 35.27 29.16 40.40
CA PRO A 61 34.61 29.49 41.66
C PRO A 61 33.23 28.79 41.76
N LEU A 62 32.77 28.52 42.98
CA LEU A 62 31.54 27.75 43.24
C LEU A 62 30.31 28.27 42.48
N TRP A 63 30.16 29.58 42.35
CA TRP A 63 29.08 30.18 41.57
C TRP A 63 29.20 29.89 40.07
N GLY A 64 30.41 29.80 39.52
CA GLY A 64 30.68 29.43 38.14
C GLY A 64 30.35 27.96 37.85
N THR A 65 30.64 27.05 38.78
CA THR A 65 30.28 25.62 38.66
C THR A 65 28.76 25.42 38.66
N ALA A 66 28.03 26.10 39.55
CA ALA A 66 26.58 26.07 39.61
C ALA A 66 25.96 26.68 38.35
N SER A 67 26.51 27.80 37.87
CA SER A 67 26.03 28.48 36.65
C SER A 67 26.25 27.63 35.40
N ALA A 68 27.39 26.95 35.28
CA ALA A 68 27.69 26.06 34.15
C ALA A 68 26.75 24.84 34.12
N GLY A 69 26.51 24.22 35.29
CA GLY A 69 25.57 23.10 35.39
C GLY A 69 24.12 23.50 35.07
N VAL A 70 23.65 24.64 35.61
CA VAL A 70 22.31 25.16 35.32
C VAL A 70 22.19 25.58 33.86
N ALA A 71 23.20 26.26 33.29
CA ALA A 71 23.18 26.66 31.88
C ALA A 71 23.11 25.44 30.95
N ALA A 72 23.88 24.38 31.22
CA ALA A 72 23.82 23.12 30.46
C ALA A 72 22.45 22.44 30.57
N CYS A 73 21.85 22.42 31.76
CA CYS A 73 20.50 21.89 31.98
C CYS A 73 19.42 22.73 31.27
N VAL A 74 19.52 24.07 31.29
CA VAL A 74 18.56 24.99 30.65
C VAL A 74 18.69 24.95 29.13
N LEU A 75 19.90 24.97 28.58
CA LEU A 75 20.16 24.75 27.15
C LEU A 75 19.66 23.37 26.71
N GLY A 76 19.72 22.39 27.60
CA GLY A 76 19.18 21.06 27.37
C GLY A 76 17.66 20.93 27.46
N ALA A 77 17.01 21.72 28.31
CA ALA A 77 15.57 21.75 28.43
C ALA A 77 14.91 22.62 27.33
N ALA A 78 15.68 23.49 26.67
CA ALA A 78 15.20 24.35 25.59
C ALA A 78 14.64 23.53 24.43
N ARG A 79 13.35 23.73 24.13
CA ARG A 79 12.66 23.08 23.01
C ARG A 79 12.80 23.92 21.76
N VAL A 80 13.65 23.52 20.83
CA VAL A 80 13.71 24.13 19.49
C VAL A 80 12.81 23.33 18.55
N ARG A 81 11.82 24.00 17.93
CA ARG A 81 10.86 23.40 16.98
C ARG A 81 10.16 22.12 17.50
N LYS A 82 9.65 22.16 18.74
CA LYS A 82 8.95 21.03 19.42
C LYS A 82 9.79 19.77 19.68
N THR A 83 11.10 19.79 19.43
CA THR A 83 12.03 18.69 19.73
C THR A 83 13.16 19.12 20.64
N ASN A 84 13.60 18.21 21.51
CA ASN A 84 14.75 18.43 22.40
C ASN A 84 16.05 18.11 21.65
N ILE A 85 17.05 19.00 21.72
CA ILE A 85 18.37 18.84 21.10
C ILE A 85 19.06 17.56 21.58
N TRP A 86 18.94 17.20 22.86
CA TRP A 86 19.50 15.96 23.41
C TRP A 86 18.84 14.72 22.84
N ARG A 87 17.54 14.78 22.54
CA ARG A 87 16.86 13.68 21.86
C ARG A 87 17.42 13.49 20.46
N ILE A 88 17.66 14.58 19.72
CA ILE A 88 18.26 14.52 18.38
C ILE A 88 19.70 13.99 18.46
N LEU A 89 20.51 14.50 19.39
CA LEU A 89 21.88 14.07 19.58
C LEU A 89 21.95 12.58 19.99
N GLY A 90 21.11 12.16 20.94
CA GLY A 90 21.00 10.76 21.36
C GLY A 90 20.54 9.83 20.24
N MET A 91 19.58 10.26 19.41
CA MET A 91 19.17 9.50 18.23
C MET A 91 20.30 9.41 17.19
N ARG A 92 21.08 10.49 17.00
CA ARG A 92 22.24 10.49 16.09
C ARG A 92 23.38 9.61 16.60
N THR A 93 23.70 9.67 17.89
CA THR A 93 24.73 8.80 18.48
C THR A 93 24.28 7.34 18.45
N ALA A 94 23.01 7.04 18.74
CA ALA A 94 22.45 5.70 18.63
C ALA A 94 22.45 5.18 17.18
N LEU A 95 22.15 6.03 16.19
CA LEU A 95 22.28 5.69 14.78
C LEU A 95 23.75 5.40 14.41
N TRP A 96 24.66 6.27 14.82
CA TRP A 96 26.09 6.08 14.59
C TRP A 96 26.63 4.80 15.26
N TRP A 97 26.15 4.46 16.46
CA TRP A 97 26.52 3.21 17.15
C TRP A 97 25.95 1.99 16.44
N ARG A 98 24.71 2.06 15.94
CA ARG A 98 24.09 0.98 15.17
C ARG A 98 24.80 0.75 13.85
N ASN A 99 25.10 1.82 13.09
CA ASN A 99 25.83 1.71 11.83
C ASN A 99 27.25 1.18 12.02
N ARG A 100 27.91 1.48 13.15
CA ARG A 100 29.23 0.92 13.48
C ARG A 100 29.18 -0.50 14.03
N ARG A 101 28.09 -0.87 14.70
CA ARG A 101 27.82 -2.24 15.13
C ARG A 101 27.14 -2.95 13.97
N GLU A 102 27.88 -3.22 12.90
CA GLU A 102 27.45 -4.02 11.74
C GLU A 102 26.94 -5.45 12.09
N ASN A 103 26.91 -5.82 13.39
CA ASN A 103 26.59 -7.16 13.88
C ASN A 103 25.51 -7.25 14.97
N ALA A 104 24.76 -6.19 15.28
CA ALA A 104 23.52 -6.35 16.08
C ALA A 104 22.36 -6.76 15.15
N ARG A 105 22.54 -7.86 14.41
CA ARG A 105 21.58 -8.39 13.45
C ARG A 105 20.35 -8.88 14.22
N PRO A 106 19.13 -8.37 13.97
CA PRO A 106 17.96 -9.18 14.28
C PRO A 106 18.04 -10.44 13.43
N ALA A 107 17.95 -11.61 14.05
CA ALA A 107 17.95 -12.89 13.34
C ALA A 107 16.78 -12.89 12.35
N HIS A 108 17.06 -12.64 11.07
CA HIS A 108 16.12 -12.90 10.00
C HIS A 108 16.07 -14.42 9.88
N THR A 109 15.06 -15.02 10.52
CA THR A 109 14.85 -16.46 10.44
C THR A 109 14.32 -16.80 9.05
N GLU A 110 14.85 -17.84 8.44
CA GLU A 110 14.34 -18.30 7.14
C GLU A 110 12.87 -18.74 7.28
N PRO A 111 12.00 -18.39 6.31
CA PRO A 111 10.64 -18.92 6.27
C PRO A 111 10.64 -20.45 6.12
N PHE A 112 9.68 -21.12 6.74
CA PHE A 112 9.48 -22.56 6.63
C PHE A 112 8.02 -22.90 6.35
N ASP A 113 7.78 -24.01 5.66
CA ASP A 113 6.43 -24.44 5.28
C ASP A 113 5.83 -25.45 6.23
N VAL A 114 4.56 -25.24 6.55
CA VAL A 114 3.73 -26.14 7.35
C VAL A 114 2.60 -26.70 6.49
N PRO A 115 2.38 -28.02 6.45
CA PRO A 115 1.29 -28.62 5.65
C PRO A 115 -0.07 -28.25 6.24
N ILE A 116 -1.04 -27.95 5.37
CA ILE A 116 -2.43 -27.72 5.77
C ILE A 116 -3.18 -29.07 5.80
N PRO A 117 -3.62 -29.57 6.97
CA PRO A 117 -4.12 -30.95 7.08
C PRO A 117 -5.36 -31.30 6.24
N GLU A 118 -6.16 -30.30 5.85
CA GLU A 118 -7.45 -30.48 5.19
C GLU A 118 -7.42 -30.21 3.68
N THR A 119 -6.36 -29.60 3.16
CA THR A 119 -6.19 -29.35 1.73
C THR A 119 -5.02 -30.18 1.19
N SER A 120 -5.29 -31.00 0.18
CA SER A 120 -4.27 -31.86 -0.42
C SER A 120 -3.23 -31.01 -1.15
N GLY A 121 -2.08 -30.77 -0.50
CA GLY A 121 -0.90 -30.12 -1.10
C GLY A 121 -0.66 -28.67 -0.68
N ASP A 122 -1.64 -28.00 -0.07
CA ASP A 122 -1.47 -26.61 0.35
C ASP A 122 -0.52 -26.49 1.56
N ARG A 123 0.32 -25.46 1.54
CA ARG A 123 1.30 -25.18 2.58
C ARG A 123 1.13 -23.75 3.08
N CYS A 124 1.31 -23.57 4.37
CA CYS A 124 1.36 -22.27 5.01
C CYS A 124 2.82 -21.94 5.36
N GLY A 125 3.35 -20.90 4.75
CA GLY A 125 4.63 -20.31 5.11
C GLY A 125 4.54 -19.63 6.46
N MET A 126 5.52 -19.90 7.32
CA MET A 126 5.67 -19.26 8.63
C MET A 126 7.09 -18.74 8.80
N ARG A 127 7.24 -17.64 9.52
CA ARG A 127 8.55 -17.08 9.86
C ARG A 127 8.57 -16.56 11.29
N TRP A 128 9.71 -16.66 11.96
CA TRP A 128 9.91 -15.96 13.23
C TRP A 128 10.30 -14.50 13.00
N ASP A 129 9.63 -13.60 13.70
CA ASP A 129 9.97 -12.18 13.80
C ASP A 129 10.10 -11.80 15.28
N GLY A 130 11.32 -11.88 15.80
CA GLY A 130 11.59 -11.76 17.23
C GLY A 130 10.89 -12.87 18.02
N SER A 131 10.00 -12.48 18.93
CA SER A 131 9.19 -13.41 19.75
C SER A 131 7.88 -13.83 19.08
N HIS A 132 7.58 -13.33 17.88
CA HIS A 132 6.31 -13.57 17.21
C HIS A 132 6.48 -14.54 16.05
N LEU A 133 5.52 -15.45 15.89
CA LEU A 133 5.40 -16.25 14.69
C LEU A 133 4.50 -15.50 13.71
N ILE A 134 4.99 -15.25 12.50
CA ILE A 134 4.26 -14.53 11.46
C ILE A 134 3.79 -15.47 10.36
N THR A 135 2.60 -15.19 9.83
CA THR A 135 2.07 -15.79 8.60
C THR A 135 1.58 -14.66 7.69
N MET A 136 1.56 -14.91 6.38
CA MET A 136 1.22 -13.90 5.39
C MET A 136 0.12 -14.41 4.46
N LEU A 137 -0.84 -13.54 4.19
CA LEU A 137 -1.92 -13.76 3.23
C LEU A 137 -1.78 -12.75 2.09
N ALA A 138 -1.93 -13.17 0.83
CA ALA A 138 -2.11 -12.26 -0.29
C ALA A 138 -3.59 -12.08 -0.58
N LEU A 139 -3.96 -10.82 -0.85
CA LEU A 139 -5.34 -10.41 -1.10
C LEU A 139 -5.42 -9.94 -2.54
N ASP A 140 -6.34 -10.55 -3.27
CA ASP A 140 -6.61 -10.23 -4.66
C ASP A 140 -8.10 -9.97 -4.87
N ARG A 141 -8.41 -9.26 -5.95
CA ARG A 141 -9.79 -8.99 -6.33
C ARG A 141 -10.42 -10.25 -6.93
N ALA A 142 -11.71 -10.45 -6.64
CA ALA A 142 -12.45 -11.58 -7.21
C ALA A 142 -12.78 -11.33 -8.69
N ALA A 143 -13.07 -10.08 -9.05
CA ALA A 143 -13.41 -9.66 -10.41
C ALA A 143 -12.82 -8.27 -10.70
N VAL A 144 -12.75 -7.92 -11.98
CA VAL A 144 -12.28 -6.62 -12.46
C VAL A 144 -13.48 -5.68 -12.53
N THR A 145 -13.37 -4.53 -11.88
CA THR A 145 -14.33 -3.42 -11.97
C THR A 145 -13.55 -2.12 -12.18
N PRO A 146 -14.15 -1.09 -12.79
CA PRO A 146 -13.55 0.23 -12.83
C PRO A 146 -13.31 0.77 -11.43
N THR A 147 -12.34 1.68 -11.38
CA THR A 147 -12.02 2.49 -10.21
C THR A 147 -12.24 3.94 -10.58
N LEU A 148 -13.10 4.62 -9.84
CA LEU A 148 -13.28 6.06 -9.99
C LEU A 148 -12.24 6.77 -9.14
N LEU A 149 -11.56 7.72 -9.75
CA LEU A 149 -10.46 8.49 -9.20
C LEU A 149 -10.89 9.94 -9.06
N ASP A 150 -10.91 10.41 -7.83
CA ASP A 150 -10.99 11.83 -7.49
C ASP A 150 -9.68 12.25 -6.82
N THR A 151 -9.42 13.55 -6.77
CA THR A 151 -8.27 14.17 -6.10
C THR A 151 -8.10 13.74 -4.64
N ALA A 152 -9.19 13.47 -3.92
CA ALA A 152 -9.18 13.10 -2.51
C ALA A 152 -9.83 11.74 -2.19
N ASP A 153 -10.44 11.08 -3.17
CA ASP A 153 -11.16 9.83 -2.96
C ASP A 153 -10.90 8.81 -4.07
N ILE A 154 -11.00 7.52 -3.72
CA ILE A 154 -10.92 6.40 -4.64
C ILE A 154 -12.14 5.53 -4.38
N HIS A 155 -13.04 5.47 -5.35
CA HIS A 155 -14.15 4.54 -5.29
C HIS A 155 -13.79 3.28 -6.06
N SER A 156 -13.61 2.20 -5.32
CA SER A 156 -13.41 0.86 -5.86
C SER A 156 -14.43 -0.08 -5.24
N SER A 157 -14.98 -0.98 -6.05
CA SER A 157 -15.93 -2.00 -5.59
C SER A 157 -15.27 -3.04 -4.66
N SER A 158 -13.97 -3.26 -4.82
CA SER A 158 -13.21 -4.29 -4.09
C SER A 158 -12.32 -3.64 -3.04
N VAL A 159 -12.82 -3.59 -1.81
CA VAL A 159 -12.13 -2.98 -0.65
C VAL A 159 -12.14 -3.90 0.57
N VAL A 160 -11.08 -3.84 1.36
CA VAL A 160 -11.01 -4.49 2.68
C VAL A 160 -11.29 -3.44 3.75
N SER A 161 -12.31 -3.68 4.57
CA SER A 161 -12.59 -2.85 5.74
C SER A 161 -11.63 -3.19 6.89
N LEU A 162 -11.02 -2.17 7.49
CA LEU A 162 -10.20 -2.38 8.68
C LEU A 162 -11.02 -2.86 9.89
N ALA A 163 -12.35 -2.74 9.88
CA ALA A 163 -13.19 -3.38 10.91
C ALA A 163 -13.24 -4.89 10.80
N ASP A 164 -13.22 -5.45 9.58
CA ASP A 164 -13.15 -6.90 9.38
C ASP A 164 -11.81 -7.44 9.88
N VAL A 165 -10.72 -6.73 9.56
CA VAL A 165 -9.36 -7.04 10.03
C VAL A 165 -9.24 -6.88 11.55
N ALA A 166 -9.78 -5.81 12.13
CA ALA A 166 -9.78 -5.56 13.57
C ALA A 166 -10.49 -6.68 14.35
N ARG A 167 -11.62 -7.18 13.82
CA ARG A 167 -12.35 -8.29 14.44
C ARG A 167 -11.61 -9.63 14.32
N CYS A 168 -10.56 -9.73 13.51
CA CYS A 168 -9.68 -10.91 13.44
C CYS A 168 -8.60 -10.94 14.54
N LEU A 169 -8.43 -9.86 15.33
CA LEU A 169 -7.45 -9.83 16.41
C LEU A 169 -7.80 -10.77 17.57
N ASP A 170 -9.09 -10.89 17.91
CA ASP A 170 -9.59 -11.79 18.95
C ASP A 170 -10.43 -12.89 18.30
N GLN A 171 -9.93 -14.13 18.31
CA GLN A 171 -10.52 -15.28 17.61
C GLN A 171 -10.82 -16.41 18.59
N PHE A 172 -12.01 -16.43 19.20
CA PHE A 172 -12.41 -17.47 20.16
C PHE A 172 -11.35 -17.71 21.25
N ASP A 173 -10.50 -18.72 21.07
CA ASP A 173 -9.43 -19.15 21.97
C ASP A 173 -8.03 -18.63 21.60
N ILE A 174 -7.85 -17.99 20.44
CA ILE A 174 -6.57 -17.48 19.92
C ILE A 174 -6.62 -15.95 19.77
N ARG A 175 -5.53 -15.28 20.15
CA ARG A 175 -5.33 -13.84 20.06
C ARG A 175 -4.13 -13.51 19.21
N LEU A 176 -4.33 -12.68 18.19
CA LEU A 176 -3.23 -12.14 17.40
C LEU A 176 -2.68 -10.91 18.13
N SER A 177 -1.36 -10.82 18.24
CA SER A 177 -0.71 -9.65 18.84
C SER A 177 -0.83 -8.42 17.95
N ALA A 178 -0.87 -8.63 16.64
CA ALA A 178 -1.12 -7.60 15.65
C ALA A 178 -1.55 -8.21 14.30
N VAL A 179 -2.22 -7.38 13.50
CA VAL A 179 -2.40 -7.63 12.07
C VAL A 179 -1.90 -6.42 11.29
N ASP A 180 -0.97 -6.65 10.37
CA ASP A 180 -0.46 -5.62 9.46
C ASP A 180 -1.15 -5.74 8.10
N VAL A 181 -1.78 -4.66 7.65
CA VAL A 181 -2.21 -4.49 6.27
C VAL A 181 -1.09 -3.79 5.51
N LEU A 182 -0.42 -4.50 4.61
CA LEU A 182 0.66 -3.99 3.77
C LEU A 182 0.14 -3.80 2.35
N ALA A 183 0.06 -2.55 1.90
CA ALA A 183 -0.27 -2.21 0.52
C ALA A 183 0.96 -1.62 -0.15
N LEU A 184 1.50 -2.29 -1.16
CA LEU A 184 2.55 -1.78 -2.04
C LEU A 184 1.91 -1.34 -3.34
N GLY A 185 1.96 -0.05 -3.65
CA GLY A 185 1.40 0.52 -4.86
C GLY A 185 2.46 1.14 -5.73
N VAL A 186 2.29 1.00 -7.04
CA VAL A 186 3.14 1.61 -8.04
C VAL A 186 2.29 2.37 -9.04
N ARG A 187 2.64 3.64 -9.26
CA ARG A 187 1.94 4.52 -10.21
C ARG A 187 2.29 4.15 -11.65
N THR A 188 3.58 3.98 -11.94
CA THR A 188 4.15 3.70 -13.27
C THR A 188 5.35 2.75 -13.15
N GLN A 189 5.52 1.87 -14.14
CA GLN A 189 6.67 0.93 -14.22
C GLN A 189 7.23 0.80 -15.65
N GLY A 190 6.72 1.58 -16.59
CA GLY A 190 7.17 1.54 -17.98
C GLY A 190 8.54 2.18 -18.21
N PRO A 191 8.99 2.19 -19.48
CA PRO A 191 10.13 2.99 -19.91
C PRO A 191 9.97 4.47 -19.51
N HIS A 192 11.07 5.14 -19.16
CA HIS A 192 11.04 6.50 -18.56
C HIS A 192 10.26 7.51 -19.43
N ASN A 193 10.48 7.54 -20.75
CA ASN A 193 9.78 8.44 -21.69
C ASN A 193 8.25 8.27 -21.64
N VAL A 194 7.77 7.02 -21.63
CA VAL A 194 6.34 6.69 -21.61
C VAL A 194 5.75 6.89 -20.20
N ALA A 195 6.49 6.49 -19.16
CA ALA A 195 6.09 6.63 -17.78
C ALA A 195 5.94 8.11 -17.37
N ASP A 196 6.85 8.98 -17.80
CA ASP A 196 6.81 10.41 -17.53
C ASP A 196 5.62 11.08 -18.22
N LEU A 197 5.35 10.72 -19.49
CA LEU A 197 4.16 11.19 -20.21
C LEU A 197 2.87 10.77 -19.49
N TYR A 198 2.77 9.50 -19.09
CA TYR A 198 1.59 9.02 -18.38
C TYR A 198 1.45 9.64 -16.98
N GLN A 199 2.56 9.95 -16.30
CA GLN A 199 2.52 10.67 -15.03
C GLN A 199 1.98 12.10 -15.19
N LYS A 200 2.28 12.78 -16.30
CA LYS A 200 1.68 14.08 -16.64
C LYS A 200 0.17 13.96 -16.82
N LEU A 201 -0.30 12.91 -17.50
CA LEU A 201 -1.74 12.64 -17.66
C LEU A 201 -2.43 12.42 -16.32
N LEU A 202 -1.82 11.63 -15.42
CA LEU A 202 -2.38 11.35 -14.10
C LEU A 202 -2.47 12.59 -13.21
N GLY A 203 -1.49 13.51 -13.33
CA GLY A 203 -1.41 14.69 -12.49
C GLY A 203 -1.52 14.36 -10.98
N PRO A 204 -2.41 15.04 -10.22
CA PRO A 204 -2.57 14.83 -8.79
C PRO A 204 -3.46 13.62 -8.43
N LEU A 205 -3.99 12.88 -9.41
CA LEU A 205 -4.90 11.78 -9.12
C LEU A 205 -4.18 10.69 -8.30
N PRO A 206 -4.81 10.15 -7.25
CA PRO A 206 -4.25 9.10 -6.40
C PRO A 206 -4.32 7.72 -7.07
N ALA A 207 -3.78 7.61 -8.28
CA ALA A 207 -3.77 6.40 -9.09
C ALA A 207 -2.54 5.54 -8.80
N ALA A 208 -2.74 4.34 -8.26
CA ALA A 208 -1.72 3.29 -8.22
C ALA A 208 -2.10 2.21 -9.23
N ALA A 209 -1.43 2.19 -10.39
CA ALA A 209 -1.78 1.31 -11.49
C ALA A 209 -1.70 -0.17 -11.10
N SER A 210 -0.64 -0.54 -10.38
CA SER A 210 -0.56 -1.82 -9.67
C SER A 210 -0.55 -1.59 -8.17
N ARG A 211 -1.25 -2.46 -7.44
CA ARG A 211 -1.21 -2.48 -5.97
C ARG A 211 -1.29 -3.92 -5.50
N THR A 212 -0.29 -4.33 -4.76
CA THR A 212 -0.27 -5.64 -4.11
C THR A 212 -0.63 -5.45 -2.65
N LEU A 213 -1.59 -6.23 -2.17
CA LEU A 213 -2.10 -6.15 -0.80
C LEU A 213 -1.80 -7.46 -0.07
N TRP A 214 -1.14 -7.35 1.07
CA TRP A 214 -0.86 -8.47 1.96
C TRP A 214 -1.36 -8.20 3.37
N LEU A 215 -1.75 -9.27 4.06
CA LEU A 215 -1.99 -9.27 5.49
C LEU A 215 -0.92 -10.09 6.19
N VAL A 216 -0.19 -9.49 7.13
CA VAL A 216 0.75 -10.20 8.00
C VAL A 216 0.09 -10.39 9.36
N LEU A 217 -0.14 -11.64 9.74
CA LEU A 217 -0.71 -12.01 11.03
C LEU A 217 0.42 -12.32 12.00
N ARG A 218 0.42 -11.66 13.16
CA ARG A 218 1.45 -11.83 14.18
C ARG A 218 0.85 -12.58 15.37
N PHE A 219 1.39 -13.77 15.61
CA PHE A 219 1.00 -14.64 16.71
C PHE A 219 2.07 -14.57 17.81
N ASP A 220 1.65 -14.27 19.04
CA ASP A 220 2.52 -14.33 20.21
C ASP A 220 2.25 -15.65 20.97
N PRO A 221 3.21 -16.60 20.99
CA PRO A 221 3.03 -17.85 21.70
C PRO A 221 2.81 -17.67 23.21
N LEU A 222 3.36 -16.61 23.82
CA LEU A 222 3.25 -16.37 25.26
C LEU A 222 1.84 -15.95 25.66
N ASP A 223 1.19 -15.12 24.84
CA ASP A 223 -0.21 -14.68 25.07
C ASP A 223 -1.22 -15.81 24.77
N ASN A 224 -0.79 -16.87 24.06
CA ASN A 224 -1.65 -17.95 23.57
C ASN A 224 -1.36 -19.32 24.19
N ALA A 225 -0.68 -19.37 25.34
CA ALA A 225 -0.25 -20.63 25.95
C ALA A 225 -1.39 -21.65 26.17
N GLY A 226 -2.60 -21.18 26.54
CA GLY A 226 -3.77 -22.06 26.70
C GLY A 226 -4.25 -22.69 25.38
N ALA A 227 -4.30 -21.90 24.30
CA ALA A 227 -4.68 -22.38 22.98
C ALA A 227 -3.67 -23.41 22.42
N ILE A 228 -2.38 -23.20 22.74
CA ILE A 228 -1.29 -24.11 22.39
C ILE A 228 -1.42 -25.42 23.17
N GLY A 229 -1.69 -25.34 24.47
CA GLY A 229 -1.93 -26.51 25.33
C GLY A 229 -3.07 -27.39 24.83
N ASN A 230 -4.20 -26.78 24.44
CA ASN A 230 -5.36 -27.49 23.87
C ASN A 230 -5.07 -28.19 22.53
N ARG A 231 -3.95 -27.87 21.87
CA ARG A 231 -3.57 -28.40 20.55
C ARG A 231 -2.38 -29.36 20.59
N GLY A 232 -2.07 -29.89 21.77
CA GLY A 232 -0.98 -30.84 21.99
C GLY A 232 0.27 -30.24 22.63
N GLY A 233 0.30 -28.92 22.86
CA GLY A 233 1.43 -28.25 23.51
C GLY A 233 2.70 -28.17 22.66
N GLY A 234 3.76 -27.62 23.24
CA GLY A 234 5.07 -27.53 22.60
C GLY A 234 5.08 -26.73 21.28
N GLN A 235 6.07 -27.02 20.43
CA GLN A 235 6.20 -26.37 19.12
C GLN A 235 5.10 -26.78 18.14
N GLU A 236 4.67 -28.04 18.17
CA GLU A 236 3.63 -28.53 17.26
C GLU A 236 2.27 -27.90 17.56
N GLY A 237 1.88 -27.79 18.83
CA GLY A 237 0.66 -27.10 19.25
C GLY A 237 0.69 -25.60 18.92
N MET A 238 1.87 -24.97 19.00
CA MET A 238 2.08 -23.58 18.59
C MET A 238 1.88 -23.38 17.08
N ILE A 239 2.52 -24.21 16.26
CA ILE A 239 2.35 -24.18 14.80
C ILE A 239 0.89 -24.42 14.41
N ARG A 240 0.22 -25.41 15.02
CA ARG A 240 -1.20 -25.68 14.81
C ARG A 240 -2.08 -24.51 15.23
N ALA A 241 -1.80 -23.86 16.36
CA ALA A 241 -2.55 -22.70 16.83
C ALA A 241 -2.42 -21.53 15.84
N ALA A 242 -1.21 -21.20 15.40
CA ALA A 242 -0.97 -20.17 14.41
C ALA A 242 -1.66 -20.50 13.07
N LEU A 243 -1.54 -21.73 12.57
CA LEU A 243 -2.19 -22.17 11.34
C LEU A 243 -3.72 -22.04 11.41
N VAL A 244 -4.32 -22.46 12.53
CA VAL A 244 -5.77 -22.31 12.76
C VAL A 244 -6.17 -20.84 12.76
N ALA A 245 -5.39 -19.96 13.39
CA ALA A 245 -5.65 -18.53 13.37
C ALA A 245 -5.61 -17.97 11.93
N THR A 246 -4.60 -18.33 11.15
CA THR A 246 -4.44 -17.90 9.77
C THR A 246 -5.60 -18.35 8.89
N ARG A 247 -6.01 -19.61 8.98
CA ARG A 247 -7.16 -20.15 8.24
C ARG A 247 -8.46 -19.45 8.61
N ARG A 248 -8.70 -19.19 9.90
CA ARG A 248 -9.88 -18.44 10.36
C ARG A 248 -9.94 -17.04 9.79
N VAL A 249 -8.81 -16.32 9.73
CA VAL A 249 -8.74 -15.00 9.08
C VAL A 249 -9.05 -15.11 7.59
N ALA A 250 -8.40 -16.05 6.88
CA ALA A 250 -8.62 -16.26 5.45
C ALA A 250 -10.10 -16.55 5.14
N SER A 251 -10.70 -17.55 5.80
CA SER A 251 -12.12 -17.90 5.61
C SER A 251 -13.07 -16.73 5.87
N ARG A 252 -12.77 -15.90 6.88
CA ARG A 252 -13.60 -14.73 7.22
C ARG A 252 -13.56 -13.66 6.13
N LEU A 253 -12.39 -13.40 5.55
CA LEU A 253 -12.22 -12.44 4.46
C LEU A 253 -12.81 -12.96 3.15
N THR A 254 -12.68 -14.26 2.87
CA THR A 254 -13.34 -14.91 1.72
C THR A 254 -14.86 -14.78 1.78
N THR A 255 -15.45 -14.94 2.97
CA THR A 255 -16.90 -14.72 3.20
C THR A 255 -17.34 -13.27 2.92
N ARG A 256 -16.40 -12.32 2.85
CA ARG A 256 -16.63 -10.90 2.52
C ARG A 256 -16.35 -10.57 1.06
N GLY A 257 -16.17 -11.57 0.19
CA GLY A 257 -16.00 -11.38 -1.26
C GLY A 257 -14.57 -11.07 -1.71
N VAL A 258 -13.58 -11.22 -0.83
CA VAL A 258 -12.16 -11.00 -1.16
C VAL A 258 -11.48 -12.33 -1.47
N ARG A 259 -10.71 -12.41 -2.56
CA ARG A 259 -9.89 -13.59 -2.85
C ARG A 259 -8.66 -13.56 -1.94
N VAL A 260 -8.46 -14.61 -1.17
CA VAL A 260 -7.35 -14.71 -0.20
C VAL A 260 -6.57 -15.98 -0.47
N SER A 261 -5.26 -15.86 -0.64
CA SER A 261 -4.33 -16.98 -0.68
C SER A 261 -3.40 -16.93 0.53
N VAL A 262 -3.18 -18.09 1.15
CA VAL A 262 -2.18 -18.26 2.20
C VAL A 262 -0.84 -18.45 1.51
N LEU A 263 0.15 -17.61 1.82
CA LEU A 263 1.45 -17.70 1.16
C LEU A 263 2.28 -18.85 1.73
N THR A 264 2.97 -19.57 0.85
CA THR A 264 4.04 -20.51 1.18
C THR A 264 5.30 -19.77 1.66
N ALA A 265 6.28 -20.50 2.19
CA ALA A 265 7.57 -19.97 2.62
C ALA A 265 8.31 -19.23 1.48
N VAL A 266 8.26 -19.81 0.27
CA VAL A 266 8.89 -19.23 -0.93
C VAL A 266 8.16 -17.95 -1.35
N GLU A 267 6.84 -17.97 -1.38
CA GLU A 267 6.05 -16.79 -1.75
C GLU A 267 6.15 -15.67 -0.71
N LEU A 268 6.24 -16.02 0.58
CA LEU A 268 6.49 -15.06 1.66
C LEU A 268 7.85 -14.37 1.46
N ALA A 269 8.92 -15.15 1.17
CA ALA A 269 10.23 -14.60 0.86
C ALA A 269 10.20 -13.70 -0.39
N ALA A 270 9.49 -14.13 -1.44
CA ALA A 270 9.32 -13.35 -2.66
C ALA A 270 8.55 -12.03 -2.42
N ALA A 271 7.53 -12.03 -1.55
CA ALA A 271 6.79 -10.82 -1.20
C ALA A 271 7.65 -9.83 -0.39
N GLU A 272 8.50 -10.33 0.51
CA GLU A 272 9.49 -9.52 1.24
C GLU A 272 10.56 -8.94 0.30
N ALA A 273 11.08 -9.76 -0.63
CA ALA A 273 12.04 -9.33 -1.65
C ALA A 273 11.44 -8.26 -2.57
N ALA A 274 10.21 -8.46 -3.06
CA ALA A 274 9.50 -7.48 -3.88
C ALA A 274 9.29 -6.15 -3.14
N THR A 275 9.02 -6.21 -1.83
CA THR A 275 8.91 -5.03 -0.97
C THR A 275 10.24 -4.29 -0.82
N LEU A 276 11.38 -4.91 -1.12
CA LEU A 276 12.71 -4.32 -1.02
C LEU A 276 13.43 -4.24 -2.38
N HIS A 277 12.68 -4.23 -3.49
CA HIS A 277 13.25 -4.17 -4.85
C HIS A 277 14.33 -5.25 -5.08
N ASP A 278 14.03 -6.48 -4.63
CA ASP A 278 14.90 -7.66 -4.72
C ASP A 278 16.30 -7.46 -4.14
N THR A 279 16.41 -6.54 -3.18
CA THR A 279 17.66 -6.20 -2.50
C THR A 279 17.66 -6.80 -1.09
N GLU A 280 18.72 -7.53 -0.74
CA GLU A 280 18.91 -8.05 0.61
C GLU A 280 18.92 -6.94 1.68
N VAL A 281 18.36 -7.25 2.85
CA VAL A 281 18.27 -6.35 4.02
C VAL A 281 19.63 -5.83 4.50
N THR A 282 20.71 -6.57 4.25
CA THR A 282 22.10 -6.26 4.60
C THR A 282 22.69 -5.15 3.76
N GLN A 283 22.23 -4.99 2.52
CA GLN A 283 22.78 -4.03 1.56
C GLN A 283 22.19 -2.61 1.74
N TRP A 284 21.22 -2.45 2.64
CA TRP A 284 20.59 -1.16 2.94
C TRP A 284 21.36 -0.41 4.03
N SER A 285 21.82 0.79 3.70
CA SER A 285 22.50 1.70 4.63
C SER A 285 21.53 2.74 5.20
N GLU A 286 21.51 2.91 6.53
CA GLU A 286 20.65 3.90 7.19
C GLU A 286 21.33 5.26 7.31
N ASN A 287 20.74 6.26 6.64
CA ASN A 287 21.01 7.67 6.88
C ASN A 287 19.99 8.26 7.86
N TRP A 288 20.24 9.49 8.30
CA TRP A 288 19.35 10.18 9.23
C TRP A 288 17.90 10.28 8.73
N ARG A 289 17.67 10.41 7.41
CA ARG A 289 16.34 10.60 6.84
C ARG A 289 15.79 9.37 6.13
N ALA A 290 16.64 8.50 5.60
CA ALA A 290 16.23 7.43 4.70
C ALA A 290 17.17 6.22 4.75
N LEU A 291 16.73 5.11 4.15
CA LEU A 291 17.58 3.96 3.81
C LEU A 291 18.02 4.09 2.35
N ARG A 292 19.29 3.88 2.07
CA ARG A 292 19.84 3.96 0.72
C ARG A 292 20.52 2.66 0.33
N ASN A 293 20.24 2.25 -0.90
CA ASN A 293 20.95 1.20 -1.61
C ASN A 293 21.05 1.63 -3.08
N ASN A 294 22.26 1.66 -3.63
CA ASN A 294 22.50 2.02 -5.02
C ASN A 294 21.79 3.35 -5.41
N SER A 295 20.87 3.28 -6.37
CA SER A 295 20.07 4.41 -6.86
C SER A 295 18.71 4.58 -6.16
N ILE A 296 18.35 3.69 -5.24
CA ILE A 296 17.05 3.66 -4.57
C ILE A 296 17.17 4.19 -3.14
N GLU A 297 16.26 5.08 -2.77
CA GLU A 297 16.10 5.62 -1.43
C GLU A 297 14.71 5.30 -0.87
N LEU A 298 14.67 4.66 0.30
CA LEU A 298 13.43 4.36 1.03
C LEU A 298 13.28 5.33 2.19
N THR A 299 12.21 6.13 2.17
CA THR A 299 11.93 7.11 3.23
C THR A 299 10.60 6.79 3.91
N GLY A 300 10.66 6.53 5.22
CA GLY A 300 9.50 6.25 6.05
C GLY A 300 8.94 7.48 6.75
N TYR A 301 7.62 7.56 6.77
CA TYR A 301 6.83 8.59 7.42
C TYR A 301 5.70 7.95 8.24
N ALA A 302 5.29 8.61 9.32
CA ALA A 302 4.10 8.24 10.09
C ALA A 302 2.94 9.17 9.72
N ILE A 303 1.73 8.62 9.62
CA ILE A 303 0.51 9.42 9.60
C ILE A 303 0.11 9.69 11.05
N PRO A 304 0.08 10.97 11.49
CA PRO A 304 -0.34 11.28 12.86
C PRO A 304 -1.82 10.95 13.04
N PRO A 305 -2.25 10.53 14.25
CA PRO A 305 -3.63 10.07 14.49
C PRO A 305 -4.68 11.15 14.22
N ALA A 306 -4.31 12.44 14.35
CA ALA A 306 -5.19 13.58 14.05
C ALA A 306 -5.43 13.81 12.55
N ARG A 307 -4.61 13.21 11.68
CA ARG A 307 -4.71 13.28 10.22
C ARG A 307 -5.04 11.93 9.59
N LEU A 308 -5.26 10.90 10.41
CA LEU A 308 -5.56 9.57 9.93
C LEU A 308 -7.05 9.47 9.57
N ASP A 309 -7.34 9.73 8.31
CA ASP A 309 -8.64 9.58 7.66
C ASP A 309 -8.49 8.87 6.31
N SER A 310 -9.62 8.55 5.66
CA SER A 310 -9.63 7.86 4.37
C SER A 310 -9.03 8.71 3.24
N GLY A 311 -9.17 10.05 3.33
CA GLY A 311 -8.61 10.97 2.35
C GLY A 311 -7.08 10.90 2.31
N VAL A 312 -6.40 10.94 3.46
CA VAL A 312 -4.94 10.79 3.50
C VAL A 312 -4.50 9.39 3.04
N LEU A 313 -5.23 8.33 3.39
CA LEU A 313 -4.94 6.96 2.92
C LEU A 313 -5.12 6.79 1.40
N THR A 314 -5.93 7.65 0.79
CA THR A 314 -6.08 7.77 -0.65
C THR A 314 -4.97 8.62 -1.27
N SER A 315 -4.77 9.85 -0.78
CA SER A 315 -3.85 10.82 -1.37
C SER A 315 -2.37 10.39 -1.28
N VAL A 316 -1.99 9.46 -0.39
CA VAL A 316 -0.62 8.89 -0.40
C VAL A 316 -0.27 8.19 -1.71
N TRP A 317 -1.25 7.71 -2.47
CA TRP A 317 -1.02 7.12 -3.79
C TRP A 317 -0.69 8.16 -4.86
N ALA A 318 -0.92 9.46 -4.58
CA ALA A 318 -0.50 10.58 -5.42
C ALA A 318 0.98 10.96 -5.24
N LEU A 319 1.65 10.40 -4.23
CA LEU A 319 3.05 10.74 -3.98
C LEU A 319 3.92 10.30 -5.16
N PRO A 320 4.81 11.20 -5.65
CA PRO A 320 5.72 10.84 -6.73
C PRO A 320 6.72 9.77 -6.27
N GLY A 321 7.34 9.06 -7.21
CA GLY A 321 8.37 8.06 -6.91
C GLY A 321 8.11 6.72 -7.55
N LYS A 322 9.06 5.80 -7.35
CA LYS A 322 9.04 4.45 -7.92
C LYS A 322 7.93 3.60 -7.31
N SER A 323 7.71 3.69 -6.00
CA SER A 323 6.60 3.01 -5.33
C SER A 323 6.28 3.62 -3.99
N VAL A 324 5.07 3.38 -3.51
CA VAL A 324 4.60 3.76 -2.18
C VAL A 324 4.14 2.51 -1.45
N LEU A 325 4.64 2.28 -0.25
CA LEU A 325 4.16 1.23 0.63
C LEU A 325 3.43 1.84 1.82
N THR A 326 2.20 1.42 2.06
CA THR A 326 1.44 1.78 3.25
C THR A 326 1.32 0.57 4.15
N ARG A 327 1.70 0.71 5.42
CA ARG A 327 1.50 -0.29 6.48
C ARG A 327 0.51 0.24 7.49
N LEU A 328 -0.64 -0.43 7.61
CA LEU A 328 -1.65 -0.18 8.63
C LEU A 328 -1.58 -1.32 9.66
N ARG A 329 -1.03 -1.05 10.84
CA ARG A 329 -0.92 -2.03 11.92
C ARG A 329 -2.07 -1.85 12.90
N LEU A 330 -2.87 -2.91 13.06
CA LEU A 330 -3.90 -3.01 14.09
C LEU A 330 -3.38 -3.86 15.25
N THR A 331 -3.44 -3.32 16.46
CA THR A 331 -3.06 -4.01 17.71
C THR A 331 -4.21 -3.98 18.70
N PRO A 332 -4.40 -5.03 19.51
CA PRO A 332 -5.36 -5.00 20.60
C PRO A 332 -4.90 -3.98 21.65
N LYS A 333 -5.82 -3.15 22.15
CA LYS A 333 -5.53 -2.20 23.22
C LYS A 333 -5.87 -2.81 24.57
N PRO A 334 -4.90 -2.96 25.49
CA PRO A 334 -5.22 -3.41 26.84
C PRO A 334 -6.07 -2.35 27.56
N GLU A 335 -7.18 -2.78 28.16
CA GLU A 335 -8.14 -1.90 28.86
C GLU A 335 -7.65 -1.51 30.27
N SER A 336 -6.84 -2.37 30.89
CA SER A 336 -6.10 -2.08 32.12
C SER A 336 -4.82 -2.95 32.16
N ASN A 337 -3.87 -2.60 33.03
CA ASN A 337 -2.72 -3.44 33.35
C ASN A 337 -3.11 -4.74 34.10
N THR A 338 -4.40 -5.06 34.23
CA THR A 338 -4.88 -6.26 34.90
C THR A 338 -4.88 -7.42 33.90
N PRO A 339 -4.07 -8.47 34.13
CA PRO A 339 -4.06 -9.64 33.25
C PRO A 339 -5.47 -10.24 33.11
N GLY A 340 -5.88 -10.55 31.89
CA GLY A 340 -7.14 -11.27 31.61
C GLY A 340 -8.40 -10.43 31.37
N ARG A 341 -8.37 -9.09 31.54
CA ARG A 341 -9.53 -8.22 31.22
C ARG A 341 -9.51 -7.79 29.75
N ARG A 342 -10.62 -8.04 29.06
CA ARG A 342 -10.77 -7.95 27.59
C ARG A 342 -11.04 -6.52 27.14
N GLY A 343 -10.01 -5.80 26.70
CA GLY A 343 -10.23 -4.60 25.91
C GLY A 343 -10.80 -4.95 24.54
N THR A 344 -11.94 -4.36 24.19
CA THR A 344 -12.53 -4.45 22.84
C THR A 344 -12.01 -3.37 21.90
N ALA A 345 -11.16 -2.48 22.42
CA ALA A 345 -10.55 -1.40 21.67
C ALA A 345 -9.33 -1.89 20.89
N VAL A 346 -9.15 -1.30 19.72
CA VAL A 346 -8.06 -1.55 18.79
C VAL A 346 -7.30 -0.26 18.57
N ALA A 347 -5.99 -0.35 18.53
CA ALA A 347 -5.09 0.73 18.19
C ALA A 347 -4.61 0.55 16.75
N LEU A 348 -4.80 1.58 15.92
CA LEU A 348 -4.38 1.65 14.53
C LEU A 348 -3.20 2.60 14.39
N THR A 349 -2.10 2.13 13.86
CA THR A 349 -0.95 2.96 13.45
C THR A 349 -0.77 2.85 11.94
N ALA A 350 -0.37 3.96 11.31
CA ALA A 350 -0.19 4.02 9.87
C ALA A 350 1.18 4.58 9.52
N LEU A 351 1.94 3.79 8.75
CA LEU A 351 3.27 4.12 8.25
C LEU A 351 3.22 4.14 6.72
N VAL A 352 3.80 5.17 6.12
CA VAL A 352 3.95 5.32 4.68
C VAL A 352 5.43 5.30 4.38
N ARG A 353 5.87 4.38 3.52
CA ARG A 353 7.21 4.35 2.97
C ARG A 353 7.11 4.78 1.51
N ARG A 354 7.98 5.70 1.14
CA ARG A 354 8.11 6.18 -0.22
C ARG A 354 9.46 5.73 -0.76
N ASP A 355 9.45 5.20 -1.96
CA ASP A 355 10.62 4.67 -2.62
C ASP A 355 10.89 5.54 -3.86
N VAL A 356 12.06 6.17 -3.91
CA VAL A 356 12.46 7.06 -5.01
C VAL A 356 13.73 6.55 -5.65
N THR A 357 13.85 6.79 -6.96
CA THR A 357 15.11 6.58 -7.70
C THR A 357 15.74 7.95 -7.92
N GLY A 358 17.01 8.14 -7.57
CA GLY A 358 17.71 9.42 -7.72
C GLY A 358 17.88 10.22 -6.41
N GLY A 359 18.38 11.45 -6.54
CA GLY A 359 18.71 12.31 -5.40
C GLY A 359 17.47 12.96 -4.73
N PRO A 360 17.66 13.66 -3.60
CA PRO A 360 16.57 14.33 -2.90
C PRO A 360 15.94 15.40 -3.80
N ASP A 361 14.65 15.23 -4.07
CA ASP A 361 13.87 16.13 -4.91
C ASP A 361 13.01 17.07 -4.04
N THR A 362 12.92 18.34 -4.43
CA THR A 362 12.25 19.38 -3.62
C THR A 362 10.73 19.32 -3.77
N GLU A 363 10.23 18.97 -4.96
CA GLU A 363 8.79 18.76 -5.20
C GLU A 363 8.25 17.58 -4.39
N SER A 364 9.11 16.59 -4.24
CA SER A 364 8.87 15.40 -3.45
C SER A 364 8.62 15.70 -1.96
N ASP A 365 9.37 16.62 -1.36
CA ASP A 365 9.22 17.01 0.04
C ASP A 365 7.96 17.86 0.28
N SER A 366 7.55 18.68 -0.69
CA SER A 366 6.36 19.53 -0.58
C SER A 366 5.07 18.70 -0.58
N ALA A 367 4.97 17.69 -1.44
CA ALA A 367 3.81 16.77 -1.49
C ALA A 367 3.60 16.04 -0.16
N VAL A 368 4.68 15.56 0.45
CA VAL A 368 4.67 14.89 1.76
C VAL A 368 4.21 15.86 2.87
N ALA A 369 4.67 17.10 2.83
CA ALA A 369 4.29 18.13 3.80
C ALA A 369 2.80 18.51 3.69
N THR A 370 2.26 18.62 2.47
CA THR A 370 0.84 18.89 2.21
C THR A 370 -0.07 17.81 2.80
N LEU A 371 0.35 16.54 2.74
CA LEU A 371 -0.37 15.43 3.38
C LEU A 371 -0.24 15.43 4.91
N GLY A 372 0.69 16.18 5.48
CA GLY A 372 0.94 16.24 6.91
C GLY A 372 1.64 14.99 7.47
N LEU A 373 2.39 14.29 6.62
CA LEU A 373 3.16 13.11 7.00
C LEU A 373 4.36 13.51 7.87
N LEU A 374 4.62 12.75 8.94
CA LEU A 374 5.71 13.03 9.87
C LEU A 374 6.93 12.18 9.53
N PRO A 375 8.10 12.77 9.21
CA PRO A 375 9.31 12.00 8.93
C PRO A 375 9.76 11.23 10.18
N LEU A 376 10.38 10.07 9.97
CA LEU A 376 10.85 9.17 11.03
C LEU A 376 12.39 9.11 11.11
N PRO A 377 13.06 10.24 11.37
CA PRO A 377 14.51 10.30 11.24
C PRO A 377 15.22 9.38 12.25
N GLY A 378 16.28 8.75 11.77
CA GLY A 378 17.14 7.85 12.55
C GLY A 378 16.46 6.57 13.05
N ASN A 379 15.26 6.24 12.57
CA ASN A 379 14.59 4.97 12.90
C ASN A 379 14.09 4.24 11.64
N GLN A 380 14.61 4.59 10.47
CA GLN A 380 14.17 4.06 9.18
C GLN A 380 14.44 2.56 9.09
N ARG A 381 15.65 2.10 9.46
CA ARG A 381 15.98 0.67 9.39
C ARG A 381 15.04 -0.18 10.26
N ARG A 382 14.90 0.23 11.52
CA ARG A 382 14.08 -0.47 12.50
C ARG A 382 12.63 -0.59 12.04
N LEU A 383 12.06 0.50 11.50
CA LEU A 383 10.65 0.55 11.12
C LEU A 383 10.38 -0.05 9.74
N LEU A 384 11.30 0.04 8.80
CA LEU A 384 11.09 -0.39 7.42
C LEU A 384 11.56 -1.82 7.16
N LEU A 385 12.65 -2.26 7.78
CA LEU A 385 13.27 -3.58 7.54
C LEU A 385 13.06 -4.55 8.70
N ASP A 386 13.32 -4.11 9.93
CA ASP A 386 13.42 -5.02 11.08
C ASP A 386 12.07 -5.26 11.81
N GLY A 387 10.94 -5.23 11.08
CA GLY A 387 9.60 -5.52 11.65
C GLY A 387 9.10 -4.53 12.72
N GLY A 388 9.81 -3.43 12.93
CA GLY A 388 9.51 -2.44 13.95
C GLY A 388 8.18 -1.72 13.73
N HIS A 389 7.64 -1.18 14.82
CA HIS A 389 6.36 -0.48 14.83
C HIS A 389 6.48 0.92 15.41
N LEU A 390 5.54 1.76 14.98
CA LEU A 390 5.32 3.05 15.60
C LEU A 390 4.86 2.85 17.05
N PRO A 391 5.25 3.76 17.96
CA PRO A 391 4.81 3.69 19.35
C PRO A 391 3.28 3.82 19.44
N LEU A 392 2.66 3.19 20.43
CA LEU A 392 1.21 3.30 20.65
C LEU A 392 0.72 4.74 20.87
N SER A 393 1.59 5.67 21.27
CA SER A 393 1.27 7.10 21.36
C SER A 393 0.99 7.75 20.00
N ALA A 394 1.41 7.13 18.90
CA ALA A 394 1.09 7.54 17.54
C ALA A 394 -0.16 6.82 17.00
N ALA A 395 -0.83 5.98 17.81
CA ALA A 395 -1.98 5.21 17.38
C ALA A 395 -3.30 5.94 17.58
N LEU A 396 -4.20 5.76 16.62
CA LEU A 396 -5.62 6.08 16.74
C LEU A 396 -6.32 4.89 17.41
N SER A 397 -6.98 5.11 18.54
CA SER A 397 -7.65 4.04 19.29
C SER A 397 -9.17 4.14 19.20
N GLY A 398 -9.85 3.01 19.04
CA GLY A 398 -11.32 2.96 19.10
C GLY A 398 -11.84 1.52 19.09
N PRO A 399 -13.16 1.31 19.21
CA PRO A 399 -13.73 -0.03 19.06
C PRO A 399 -13.49 -0.56 17.65
N ALA A 400 -13.44 -1.90 17.50
CA ALA A 400 -13.21 -2.53 16.20
C ALA A 400 -14.20 -2.08 15.11
N ALA A 401 -15.47 -1.86 15.47
CA ALA A 401 -16.49 -1.35 14.54
C ALA A 401 -16.16 0.04 13.98
N ALA A 402 -15.55 0.91 14.77
CA ALA A 402 -15.18 2.26 14.31
C ALA A 402 -14.03 2.27 13.30
N MET A 403 -13.31 1.15 13.15
CA MET A 403 -12.33 0.97 12.07
C MET A 403 -12.99 0.84 10.70
N ALA A 404 -14.32 0.68 10.62
CA ALA A 404 -15.04 0.46 9.36
C ALA A 404 -14.89 1.62 8.37
N ARG A 405 -14.65 2.83 8.88
CA ARG A 405 -14.41 4.02 8.05
C ARG A 405 -13.11 3.96 7.24
N PHE A 406 -12.17 3.11 7.65
CA PHE A 406 -10.92 2.91 6.93
C PHE A 406 -11.06 1.70 6.04
N THR A 407 -10.90 1.93 4.75
CA THR A 407 -10.91 0.90 3.72
C THR A 407 -9.60 0.92 2.96
N VAL A 408 -9.15 -0.25 2.52
CA VAL A 408 -7.97 -0.39 1.67
C VAL A 408 -8.42 -1.06 0.38
N PRO A 409 -8.25 -0.43 -0.80
CA PRO A 409 -8.63 -1.05 -2.06
C PRO A 409 -7.77 -2.27 -2.38
N VAL A 410 -8.40 -3.32 -2.89
CA VAL A 410 -7.76 -4.58 -3.28
C VAL A 410 -7.35 -4.49 -4.74
N GLY A 411 -6.05 -4.58 -5.01
CA GLY A 411 -5.50 -4.42 -6.35
C GLY A 411 -5.32 -2.96 -6.80
N GLY A 412 -4.64 -2.77 -7.92
CA GLY A 412 -4.40 -1.46 -8.52
C GLY A 412 -5.57 -0.94 -9.35
N CYS A 413 -5.60 0.36 -9.63
CA CYS A 413 -6.62 0.95 -10.50
C CYS A 413 -6.42 0.62 -11.99
N GLY A 414 -5.26 0.08 -12.37
CA GLY A 414 -4.88 -0.10 -13.77
C GLY A 414 -4.57 1.23 -14.45
N GLN A 415 -4.79 1.27 -15.76
CA GLN A 415 -4.62 2.49 -16.55
C GLN A 415 -5.90 3.34 -16.56
N VAL A 416 -5.73 4.65 -16.71
CA VAL A 416 -6.83 5.59 -16.96
C VAL A 416 -7.38 5.35 -18.36
N ILE A 417 -8.69 5.17 -18.45
CA ILE A 417 -9.45 5.10 -19.69
C ILE A 417 -9.92 6.50 -20.06
N GLY A 418 -10.50 7.23 -19.11
CA GLY A 418 -11.07 8.54 -19.38
C GLY A 418 -11.64 9.18 -18.12
N ALA A 419 -12.67 10.00 -18.27
CA ALA A 419 -13.42 10.59 -17.17
C ALA A 419 -14.92 10.40 -17.36
N THR A 420 -15.64 10.33 -16.24
CA THR A 420 -17.11 10.41 -16.22
C THR A 420 -17.56 11.83 -16.59
N GLU A 421 -18.86 12.00 -16.89
CA GLU A 421 -19.46 13.32 -17.10
C GLU A 421 -19.31 14.24 -15.88
N SER A 422 -19.28 13.67 -14.66
CA SER A 422 -19.02 14.41 -13.42
C SER A 422 -17.55 14.80 -13.21
N GLY A 423 -16.65 14.43 -14.13
CA GLY A 423 -15.24 14.78 -14.08
C GLY A 423 -14.36 13.84 -13.24
N SER A 424 -14.92 12.78 -12.65
CA SER A 424 -14.11 11.76 -11.96
C SER A 424 -13.37 10.90 -12.98
N GLY A 425 -12.06 10.74 -12.81
CA GLY A 425 -11.25 9.88 -13.66
C GLY A 425 -11.67 8.42 -13.52
N VAL A 426 -11.61 7.66 -14.60
CA VAL A 426 -11.97 6.24 -14.64
C VAL A 426 -10.75 5.45 -15.05
N ALA A 427 -10.36 4.50 -14.21
CA ALA A 427 -9.27 3.58 -14.49
C ALA A 427 -9.73 2.13 -14.35
N VAL A 428 -9.22 1.26 -15.22
CA VAL A 428 -9.46 -0.18 -15.18
C VAL A 428 -8.19 -0.90 -15.61
N PRO A 429 -7.80 -2.03 -14.98
CA PRO A 429 -6.69 -2.82 -15.48
C PRO A 429 -7.08 -3.51 -16.79
N LEU A 430 -6.27 -3.33 -17.83
CA LEU A 430 -6.38 -4.09 -19.08
C LEU A 430 -5.40 -5.27 -19.16
N PHE A 431 -4.61 -5.50 -18.10
CA PHE A 431 -3.75 -6.69 -17.97
C PHE A 431 -3.53 -7.07 -16.51
N GLY A 432 -3.07 -8.30 -16.29
CA GLY A 432 -2.70 -8.84 -14.98
C GLY A 432 -3.48 -10.10 -14.60
N PRO A 433 -3.24 -10.67 -13.41
CA PRO A 433 -3.75 -12.00 -13.04
C PRO A 433 -5.27 -12.09 -12.95
N SER A 434 -5.95 -10.96 -12.74
CA SER A 434 -7.41 -10.88 -12.72
C SER A 434 -8.04 -10.55 -14.08
N VAL A 435 -7.24 -10.27 -15.12
CA VAL A 435 -7.70 -9.89 -16.47
C VAL A 435 -7.15 -10.91 -17.47
N ARG A 436 -7.98 -11.83 -17.94
CA ARG A 436 -7.56 -12.84 -18.93
C ARG A 436 -7.87 -12.39 -20.35
N ARG A 437 -9.01 -11.72 -20.55
CA ARG A 437 -9.48 -11.30 -21.88
C ARG A 437 -10.01 -9.88 -21.87
N VAL A 438 -9.47 -9.05 -22.76
CA VAL A 438 -9.94 -7.70 -23.05
C VAL A 438 -10.38 -7.62 -24.50
N GLU A 439 -11.48 -6.91 -24.77
CA GLU A 439 -11.89 -6.58 -26.14
C GLU A 439 -12.01 -5.08 -26.31
N ILE A 440 -11.41 -4.56 -27.39
CA ILE A 440 -11.49 -3.15 -27.77
C ILE A 440 -12.19 -3.09 -29.13
N VAL A 441 -13.41 -2.56 -29.12
CA VAL A 441 -14.27 -2.39 -30.30
C VAL A 441 -14.20 -0.92 -30.70
N GLY A 442 -13.59 -0.64 -31.86
CA GLY A 442 -13.41 0.73 -32.33
C GLY A 442 -12.22 0.93 -33.24
N SER A 443 -11.68 2.14 -33.23
CA SER A 443 -10.53 2.55 -34.02
C SER A 443 -9.23 1.88 -33.54
N LEU A 444 -8.27 1.76 -34.46
CA LEU A 444 -6.92 1.29 -34.11
C LEU A 444 -6.23 2.26 -33.15
N GLY A 445 -6.45 3.57 -33.30
CA GLY A 445 -5.89 4.60 -32.44
C GLY A 445 -6.28 4.43 -30.97
N LEU A 446 -7.55 4.10 -30.69
CA LEU A 446 -7.97 3.76 -29.32
C LEU A 446 -7.15 2.60 -28.75
N THR A 447 -6.97 1.53 -29.54
CA THR A 447 -6.20 0.36 -29.10
C THR A 447 -4.73 0.72 -28.86
N GLN A 448 -4.11 1.46 -29.77
CA GLN A 448 -2.72 1.92 -29.64
C GLN A 448 -2.52 2.78 -28.39
N LEU A 449 -3.46 3.68 -28.10
CA LEU A 449 -3.45 4.48 -26.89
C LEU A 449 -3.56 3.60 -25.62
N MET A 450 -4.46 2.62 -25.62
CA MET A 450 -4.59 1.68 -24.50
C MET A 450 -3.34 0.83 -24.31
N VAL A 451 -2.66 0.45 -25.40
CA VAL A 451 -1.36 -0.24 -25.37
C VAL A 451 -0.26 0.67 -24.82
N LEU A 452 -0.15 1.92 -25.29
CA LEU A 452 0.81 2.90 -24.78
C LEU A 452 0.66 3.10 -23.26
N ARG A 453 -0.58 3.27 -22.79
CA ARG A 453 -0.87 3.38 -21.35
C ARG A 453 -0.56 2.11 -20.58
N SER A 454 -0.83 0.93 -21.16
CA SER A 454 -0.46 -0.36 -20.57
C SER A 454 1.06 -0.47 -20.38
N VAL A 455 1.84 -0.07 -21.39
CA VAL A 455 3.30 -0.03 -21.34
C VAL A 455 3.78 0.93 -20.23
N ALA A 456 3.16 2.11 -20.12
CA ALA A 456 3.49 3.11 -19.09
C ALA A 456 3.37 2.55 -17.66
N VAL A 457 2.38 1.69 -17.42
CA VAL A 457 2.14 1.07 -16.12
C VAL A 457 2.87 -0.27 -15.93
N GLY A 458 3.67 -0.70 -16.91
CA GLY A 458 4.59 -1.84 -16.80
C GLY A 458 4.20 -3.09 -17.59
N ALA A 459 3.21 -3.02 -18.49
CA ALA A 459 2.91 -4.16 -19.35
C ALA A 459 4.06 -4.42 -20.32
N LYS A 460 4.39 -5.71 -20.50
CA LYS A 460 5.23 -6.20 -21.60
C LYS A 460 4.32 -6.70 -22.70
N VAL A 461 4.21 -5.91 -23.76
CA VAL A 461 3.21 -6.07 -24.82
C VAL A 461 3.84 -6.68 -26.06
N ILE A 462 3.18 -7.70 -26.59
CA ILE A 462 3.46 -8.23 -27.93
C ILE A 462 2.23 -8.08 -28.79
N VAL A 463 2.39 -7.46 -29.95
CA VAL A 463 1.34 -7.27 -30.92
C VAL A 463 1.47 -8.30 -32.03
N HIS A 464 0.43 -9.12 -32.21
CA HIS A 464 0.21 -9.89 -33.42
C HIS A 464 -0.83 -9.16 -34.25
N SER A 465 -0.43 -8.67 -35.43
CA SER A 465 -1.31 -7.88 -36.29
C SER A 465 -1.27 -8.37 -37.73
N ALA A 466 -2.42 -8.32 -38.41
CA ALA A 466 -2.53 -8.50 -39.86
C ALA A 466 -2.04 -7.26 -40.62
N ARG A 467 -1.82 -6.13 -39.92
CA ARG A 467 -1.36 -4.83 -40.43
C ARG A 467 -0.17 -4.31 -39.59
N PRO A 468 0.96 -5.03 -39.56
CA PRO A 468 2.09 -4.71 -38.68
C PRO A 468 2.65 -3.29 -38.90
N SER A 469 2.65 -2.80 -40.15
CA SER A 469 3.12 -1.45 -40.48
C SER A 469 2.34 -0.33 -39.78
N ALA A 470 1.09 -0.58 -39.39
CA ALA A 470 0.30 0.40 -38.64
C ALA A 470 0.77 0.55 -37.18
N TRP A 471 1.58 -0.39 -36.67
CA TRP A 471 2.09 -0.39 -35.30
C TRP A 471 3.56 0.05 -35.20
N GLU A 472 4.30 0.12 -36.32
CA GLU A 472 5.74 0.41 -36.36
C GLU A 472 6.07 1.76 -35.71
N HIS A 473 5.32 2.82 -36.03
CA HIS A 473 5.53 4.15 -35.46
C HIS A 473 5.46 4.15 -33.93
N LEU A 474 4.44 3.49 -33.35
CA LEU A 474 4.30 3.39 -31.90
C LEU A 474 5.47 2.62 -31.26
N VAL A 475 5.92 1.53 -31.89
CA VAL A 475 7.05 0.72 -31.40
C VAL A 475 8.33 1.55 -31.40
N ASP A 476 8.56 2.30 -32.48
CA ASP A 476 9.75 3.12 -32.67
C ASP A 476 9.80 4.29 -31.67
N GLU A 477 8.69 5.00 -31.46
CA GLU A 477 8.59 6.10 -30.47
C GLU A 477 8.71 5.61 -29.02
N VAL A 478 8.18 4.43 -28.70
CA VAL A 478 8.39 3.81 -27.38
C VAL A 478 9.88 3.47 -27.19
N GLY A 479 10.57 3.03 -28.24
CA GLY A 479 12.03 2.83 -28.24
C GLY A 479 12.53 1.75 -27.27
N ALA A 480 11.64 0.89 -26.77
CA ALA A 480 11.92 -0.12 -25.76
C ALA A 480 11.38 -1.51 -26.18
N PRO A 481 12.12 -2.28 -26.99
CA PRO A 481 11.64 -3.55 -27.56
C PRO A 481 11.25 -4.62 -26.52
N ALA A 482 11.81 -4.55 -25.31
CA ALA A 482 11.45 -5.45 -24.21
C ALA A 482 10.09 -5.10 -23.56
N ALA A 483 9.58 -3.89 -23.79
CA ALA A 483 8.30 -3.41 -23.28
C ALA A 483 7.19 -3.47 -24.35
N LEU A 484 7.51 -3.17 -25.61
CA LEU A 484 6.57 -3.24 -26.73
C LEU A 484 7.27 -3.78 -27.98
N SER A 485 6.67 -4.77 -28.63
CA SER A 485 7.16 -5.31 -29.90
C SER A 485 6.02 -5.81 -30.77
N VAL A 486 6.24 -5.83 -32.09
CA VAL A 486 5.33 -6.44 -33.08
C VAL A 486 5.93 -7.75 -33.56
N SER A 487 5.18 -8.85 -33.43
CA SER A 487 5.63 -10.16 -33.87
C SER A 487 5.47 -10.31 -35.37
N SER A 488 6.58 -10.53 -36.08
CA SER A 488 6.56 -11.16 -37.40
C SER A 488 6.53 -12.69 -37.22
N ALA A 489 5.92 -13.40 -38.18
CA ALA A 489 5.84 -14.86 -38.16
C ALA A 489 7.26 -15.48 -38.10
N GLY A 490 7.75 -15.79 -36.89
CA GLY A 490 9.09 -16.36 -36.65
C GLY A 490 9.79 -15.95 -35.34
N GLY A 491 9.32 -14.92 -34.62
CA GLY A 491 9.98 -14.43 -33.40
C GLY A 491 9.49 -15.10 -32.10
N SER A 492 9.95 -16.31 -31.79
CA SER A 492 9.49 -17.09 -30.61
C SER A 492 10.09 -16.67 -29.25
N HIS A 493 11.12 -15.81 -29.22
CA HIS A 493 11.90 -15.57 -27.99
C HIS A 493 11.31 -14.53 -27.02
N HIS A 494 10.44 -13.62 -27.47
CA HIS A 494 9.86 -12.58 -26.61
C HIS A 494 8.54 -13.00 -25.93
N ALA A 495 7.82 -13.97 -26.50
CA ALA A 495 6.49 -14.41 -26.05
C ALA A 495 6.44 -14.93 -24.61
N ALA A 496 7.53 -15.57 -24.13
CA ALA A 496 7.56 -16.18 -22.81
C ALA A 496 7.52 -15.18 -21.63
N SER A 497 7.77 -13.89 -21.88
CA SER A 497 7.79 -12.86 -20.83
C SER A 497 6.69 -11.80 -20.98
N ALA A 498 5.84 -11.93 -21.99
CA ALA A 498 4.74 -11.01 -22.23
C ALA A 498 3.71 -11.11 -21.09
N THR A 499 3.24 -9.95 -20.63
CA THR A 499 2.11 -9.86 -19.70
C THR A 499 0.81 -9.54 -20.43
N MET A 500 0.91 -9.08 -21.69
CA MET A 500 -0.21 -8.70 -22.54
C MET A 500 0.10 -9.06 -23.98
N ILE A 501 -0.85 -9.69 -24.66
CA ILE A 501 -0.75 -10.06 -26.08
C ILE A 501 -1.93 -9.45 -26.82
N VAL A 502 -1.65 -8.63 -27.83
CA VAL A 502 -2.66 -7.97 -28.65
C VAL A 502 -2.84 -8.74 -29.96
N TYR A 503 -4.08 -9.07 -30.30
CA TYR A 503 -4.48 -9.71 -31.55
C TYR A 503 -5.29 -8.71 -32.39
N ASP A 504 -4.68 -8.20 -33.45
CA ASP A 504 -5.26 -7.22 -34.37
C ASP A 504 -5.48 -7.84 -35.75
N GLY A 505 -6.73 -8.22 -36.05
CA GLY A 505 -7.10 -8.85 -37.34
C GLY A 505 -6.52 -10.26 -37.55
N VAL A 506 -6.00 -10.90 -36.50
CA VAL A 506 -5.45 -12.26 -36.54
C VAL A 506 -6.15 -13.15 -35.51
N THR A 507 -6.29 -14.43 -35.83
CA THR A 507 -6.79 -15.42 -34.89
C THR A 507 -5.73 -15.75 -33.84
N SER A 508 -6.13 -15.80 -32.56
CA SER A 508 -5.24 -16.28 -31.51
C SER A 508 -4.78 -17.71 -31.82
N ALA A 509 -3.48 -17.97 -31.71
CA ALA A 509 -2.90 -19.31 -31.86
C ALA A 509 -3.14 -20.21 -30.62
N GLY A 510 -4.04 -19.79 -29.72
CA GLY A 510 -4.25 -20.39 -28.40
C GLY A 510 -3.67 -19.51 -27.29
N GLN A 511 -4.17 -19.66 -26.06
CA GLN A 511 -3.69 -18.93 -24.90
C GLN A 511 -2.29 -19.45 -24.52
N VAL A 512 -1.26 -18.73 -24.96
CA VAL A 512 0.11 -18.92 -24.48
C VAL A 512 0.23 -18.06 -23.23
N SER A 513 0.49 -18.68 -22.06
CA SER A 513 0.82 -17.99 -20.80
C SER A 513 -0.34 -17.43 -19.96
N ASP A 514 -0.01 -17.00 -18.74
CA ASP A 514 -0.80 -16.15 -17.83
C ASP A 514 -0.96 -14.70 -18.35
N ALA A 515 -0.59 -14.45 -19.61
CA ALA A 515 -0.70 -13.15 -20.26
C ALA A 515 -2.15 -12.82 -20.61
N THR A 516 -2.50 -11.55 -20.51
CA THR A 516 -3.82 -11.06 -20.90
C THR A 516 -3.93 -10.99 -22.42
N ALA A 517 -4.96 -11.62 -22.98
CA ALA A 517 -5.26 -11.54 -24.41
C ALA A 517 -6.16 -10.34 -24.71
N VAL A 518 -5.72 -9.46 -25.60
CA VAL A 518 -6.48 -8.28 -26.04
C VAL A 518 -6.86 -8.44 -27.50
N TYR A 519 -8.15 -8.38 -27.80
CA TYR A 519 -8.67 -8.51 -29.16
C TYR A 519 -9.10 -7.14 -29.68
N VAL A 520 -8.57 -6.78 -30.84
CA VAL A 520 -8.98 -5.58 -31.58
C VAL A 520 -10.11 -5.95 -32.52
N ARG A 521 -11.23 -5.24 -32.39
CA ARG A 521 -12.47 -5.47 -33.13
C ARG A 521 -12.82 -4.23 -33.93
N GLY A 522 -13.27 -4.42 -35.17
CA GLY A 522 -13.83 -3.32 -35.95
C GLY A 522 -15.09 -2.74 -35.29
N PRO A 523 -15.46 -1.48 -35.62
CA PRO A 523 -16.60 -0.80 -34.99
C PRO A 523 -17.96 -1.49 -35.21
N GLU A 524 -18.09 -2.28 -36.28
CA GLU A 524 -19.30 -3.07 -36.58
C GLU A 524 -19.30 -4.48 -35.95
N GLU A 525 -18.16 -4.91 -35.38
CA GLU A 525 -18.06 -6.23 -34.76
C GLU A 525 -18.60 -6.22 -33.33
N ALA A 526 -19.40 -7.23 -32.99
CA ALA A 526 -19.86 -7.41 -31.61
C ALA A 526 -18.74 -7.95 -30.72
N ALA A 527 -18.68 -7.43 -29.49
CA ALA A 527 -17.81 -7.99 -28.45
C ALA A 527 -18.24 -9.41 -28.06
N GLY A 528 -17.26 -10.27 -27.78
CA GLY A 528 -17.47 -11.61 -27.26
C GLY A 528 -18.04 -11.60 -25.84
N PRO A 529 -18.85 -12.60 -25.46
CA PRO A 529 -19.52 -12.66 -24.15
C PRO A 529 -18.57 -12.95 -22.98
N ASP A 530 -17.38 -13.50 -23.24
CA ASP A 530 -16.45 -14.00 -22.20
C ASP A 530 -15.30 -13.03 -21.87
N ALA A 531 -15.44 -11.75 -22.22
CA ALA A 531 -14.43 -10.74 -21.93
C ALA A 531 -14.55 -10.21 -20.50
N ASP A 532 -13.43 -10.10 -19.79
CA ASP A 532 -13.40 -9.52 -18.44
C ASP A 532 -13.55 -7.99 -18.49
N VAL A 533 -13.06 -7.37 -19.58
CA VAL A 533 -13.18 -5.94 -19.87
C VAL A 533 -13.50 -5.74 -21.35
N VAL A 534 -14.49 -4.91 -21.65
CA VAL A 534 -14.81 -4.48 -23.01
C VAL A 534 -14.79 -2.96 -23.07
N LEU A 535 -14.07 -2.41 -24.04
CA LEU A 535 -14.11 -0.99 -24.39
C LEU A 535 -14.78 -0.85 -25.76
N ILE A 536 -15.87 -0.08 -25.83
CA ILE A 536 -16.62 0.14 -27.06
C ILE A 536 -16.57 1.63 -27.38
N GLU A 537 -15.95 1.99 -28.49
CA GLU A 537 -15.98 3.35 -29.02
C GLU A 537 -17.37 3.67 -29.58
N SER A 538 -17.93 4.81 -29.17
CA SER A 538 -19.24 5.26 -29.65
C SER A 538 -19.13 5.76 -31.09
N ALA A 539 -19.95 5.21 -31.98
CA ALA A 539 -20.04 5.69 -33.37
C ALA A 539 -20.73 7.07 -33.46
N ASP A 540 -21.61 7.38 -32.51
CA ASP A 540 -22.46 8.59 -32.54
C ASP A 540 -21.84 9.78 -31.81
N ALA A 541 -20.87 9.54 -30.93
CA ALA A 541 -20.27 10.55 -30.06
C ALA A 541 -18.73 10.40 -30.02
N PRO A 542 -17.99 11.24 -30.78
CA PRO A 542 -16.53 11.22 -30.80
C PRO A 542 -15.91 11.30 -29.40
N GLY A 543 -14.92 10.45 -29.13
CA GLY A 543 -14.26 10.33 -27.84
C GLY A 543 -15.10 9.83 -26.67
N GLN A 544 -16.33 9.35 -26.91
CA GLN A 544 -17.10 8.64 -25.89
C GLN A 544 -16.87 7.13 -26.02
N LEU A 545 -16.62 6.48 -24.88
CA LEU A 545 -16.42 5.04 -24.77
C LEU A 545 -17.44 4.46 -23.79
N VAL A 546 -17.93 3.26 -24.08
CA VAL A 546 -18.64 2.42 -23.11
C VAL A 546 -17.66 1.38 -22.57
N LEU A 547 -17.36 1.48 -21.28
CA LEU A 547 -16.58 0.50 -20.53
C LEU A 547 -17.52 -0.51 -19.89
N ARG A 548 -17.39 -1.77 -20.26
CA ARG A 548 -18.13 -2.88 -19.67
C ARG A 548 -17.18 -3.79 -18.91
N THR A 549 -17.55 -4.10 -17.67
CA THR A 549 -16.80 -5.00 -16.79
C THR A 549 -17.75 -5.93 -16.04
N ALA A 550 -17.21 -6.79 -15.17
CA ALA A 550 -18.03 -7.66 -14.34
C ALA A 550 -18.89 -6.84 -13.35
N GLY A 551 -20.16 -6.62 -13.70
CA GLY A 551 -21.18 -6.06 -12.82
C GLY A 551 -21.58 -4.61 -13.10
N GLU A 552 -20.88 -3.89 -13.99
CA GLU A 552 -21.29 -2.54 -14.41
C GLU A 552 -20.83 -2.15 -15.82
N ASP A 553 -21.69 -1.37 -16.48
CA ASP A 553 -21.39 -0.64 -17.73
C ASP A 553 -21.30 0.85 -17.37
N LEU A 554 -20.21 1.50 -17.78
CA LEU A 554 -19.93 2.90 -17.51
C LEU A 554 -19.59 3.64 -18.80
N THR A 555 -20.27 4.75 -19.04
CA THR A 555 -19.92 5.66 -20.12
C THR A 555 -18.84 6.61 -19.67
N VAL A 556 -17.75 6.69 -20.44
CA VAL A 556 -16.59 7.52 -20.14
C VAL A 556 -16.21 8.34 -21.37
N ARG A 557 -15.71 9.55 -21.15
CA ARG A 557 -15.10 10.37 -22.17
C ARG A 557 -13.60 10.16 -22.14
N LEU A 558 -13.00 9.83 -23.27
CA LEU A 558 -11.56 9.69 -23.40
C LEU A 558 -10.89 11.02 -23.02
N VAL A 559 -9.91 10.93 -22.12
CA VAL A 559 -9.06 12.06 -21.75
C VAL A 559 -7.66 11.70 -22.21
N SER A 560 -7.06 12.54 -23.05
CA SER A 560 -5.72 12.33 -23.59
C SER A 560 -4.92 13.62 -23.66
N LEU A 561 -3.60 13.47 -23.72
CA LEU A 561 -2.67 14.58 -23.96
C LEU A 561 -2.32 14.64 -25.46
N PRO A 562 -2.08 15.84 -26.02
CA PRO A 562 -1.57 15.98 -27.40
C PRO A 562 -0.33 15.14 -27.67
N GLU A 563 0.58 15.06 -26.70
CA GLU A 563 1.81 14.29 -26.77
C GLU A 563 1.56 12.77 -26.85
N GLU A 564 0.43 12.26 -26.35
CA GLU A 564 0.07 10.85 -26.55
C GLU A 564 -0.20 10.57 -28.03
N PHE A 565 -0.78 11.52 -28.78
CA PHE A 565 -1.07 11.33 -30.21
C PHE A 565 0.18 11.35 -31.09
N GLU A 566 1.25 12.00 -30.65
CA GLU A 566 2.56 11.94 -31.33
C GLU A 566 3.12 10.52 -31.35
N TYR A 567 2.95 9.75 -30.26
CA TYR A 567 3.32 8.33 -30.20
C TYR A 567 2.48 7.45 -31.14
N LEU A 568 1.26 7.87 -31.46
CA LEU A 568 0.37 7.14 -32.36
C LEU A 568 0.64 7.48 -33.83
N GLY A 569 1.37 8.57 -34.12
CA GLY A 569 1.51 9.10 -35.48
C GLY A 569 0.19 9.64 -36.02
N ALA A 570 -0.74 9.99 -35.13
CA ALA A 570 -2.08 10.43 -35.49
C ALA A 570 -2.04 11.85 -36.07
N THR A 571 -2.81 12.08 -37.12
CA THR A 571 -3.06 13.43 -37.64
C THR A 571 -3.90 14.25 -36.66
N ALA A 572 -3.87 15.58 -36.78
CA ALA A 572 -4.68 16.46 -35.92
C ALA A 572 -6.18 16.12 -35.97
N THR A 573 -6.69 15.71 -37.14
CA THR A 573 -8.09 15.29 -37.33
C THR A 573 -8.41 13.96 -36.63
N GLU A 574 -7.48 13.00 -36.65
CA GLU A 574 -7.65 11.73 -35.93
C GLU A 574 -7.56 11.93 -34.42
N ALA A 575 -6.67 12.80 -33.96
CA ALA A 575 -6.58 13.18 -32.54
C ALA A 575 -7.86 13.86 -32.05
N GLU A 576 -8.43 14.78 -32.82
CA GLU A 576 -9.67 15.48 -32.50
C GLU A 576 -10.88 14.54 -32.51
N ALA A 577 -10.91 13.54 -33.39
CA ALA A 577 -11.96 12.52 -33.41
C ALA A 577 -11.89 11.58 -32.19
N LEU A 578 -10.68 11.21 -31.76
CA LEU A 578 -10.48 10.29 -30.63
C LEU A 578 -10.68 10.98 -29.28
N ALA A 579 -10.18 12.20 -29.12
CA ALA A 579 -10.33 13.00 -27.92
C ALA A 579 -10.63 14.46 -28.31
N PRO A 580 -11.92 14.79 -28.57
CA PRO A 580 -12.28 16.17 -28.87
C PRO A 580 -11.93 17.04 -27.66
N THR A 581 -11.08 18.04 -27.87
CA THR A 581 -10.70 19.02 -26.85
C THR A 581 -11.98 19.68 -26.31
N ALA A 582 -12.13 19.69 -24.99
CA ALA A 582 -13.26 20.30 -24.31
C ALA A 582 -13.15 21.83 -24.29
#